data_AF-X1BLK4-F1
#
_entry.id   AF-X1BLK4-F1
#
_cell.length_a   1.000
_cell.length_b   1.000
_cell.length_c   1.000
_cell.angle_alpha   90.00
_cell.angle_beta   90.00
_cell.angle_gamma   90.00
#
_symmetry.space_group_name_H-M   'P 1'
#
loop_
_entity.id
_entity.type
_entity.pdbx_description
1 polymer ?
#
loop_
_entity_poly.entity_id
_entity_poly.type
_entity_poly.pdbx_seq_one_letter_code
_entity_poly.pdbx_strand_id
1 'polypeptide(L)'
;EGSKKTALLDSVDPPMADELLAQLEDVPKIDYIISHHAEQDHSGTIPRILEKYSHAKLISTPKAKGLLIDLLQIPEDSFLTVEDGESLSLGDKTLRFIHTPWVHWPETMVTYLEEDRILFSCDFLGSHIATTDLYVTDEGRVYEAAKRYFAEIMMPFRNVIKKNLEKLTSYKIDMIAPSHGAIYPRPSFIIDAYHDWILGPPRNTVVLPYVSMHGSTKQMVDHFISALVEKGVRVEQFNLAVTDIGKLAMALVDAATIVVGTPTVLAGPHPYAANSAFLANALRPK
;
A
#
# COMPACT_ATOMS: atom_id res chain seq x y z
N GLU A 1 4.72 10.37 -21.87
CA GLU A 1 5.84 10.79 -22.75
C GLU A 1 5.98 12.30 -22.69
N GLY A 2 7.17 12.85 -22.94
CA GLY A 2 7.37 14.28 -23.19
C GLY A 2 7.92 14.50 -24.61
N SER A 3 7.93 15.75 -25.06
CA SER A 3 8.33 16.17 -26.40
C SER A 3 9.80 15.84 -26.78
N LYS A 4 10.65 15.51 -25.80
CA LYS A 4 12.06 15.16 -26.04
C LYS A 4 12.48 13.78 -25.53
N LYS A 5 11.80 13.28 -24.49
CA LYS A 5 12.21 12.09 -23.75
C LYS A 5 10.99 11.28 -23.32
N THR A 6 11.19 9.97 -23.23
CA THR A 6 10.17 9.02 -22.77
C THR A 6 10.61 8.39 -21.46
N ALA A 7 9.70 8.36 -20.47
CA ALA A 7 9.91 7.68 -19.20
C ALA A 7 8.86 6.59 -19.01
N LEU A 8 9.30 5.40 -18.60
CA LEU A 8 8.45 4.33 -18.07
C LEU A 8 8.46 4.43 -16.55
N LEU A 9 7.28 4.41 -15.93
CA LEU A 9 7.12 4.48 -14.48
C LEU A 9 6.83 3.08 -13.95
N ASP A 10 7.71 2.59 -13.09
CA ASP A 10 7.80 1.21 -12.60
C ASP A 10 7.84 0.15 -13.71
N SER A 11 7.74 -1.11 -13.32
CA SER A 11 7.54 -2.26 -14.18
C SER A 11 6.42 -3.13 -13.57
N VAL A 12 6.49 -4.44 -13.76
CA VAL A 12 5.50 -5.39 -13.24
C VAL A 12 6.19 -6.58 -12.58
N ASP A 13 5.42 -7.33 -11.79
CA ASP A 13 5.78 -8.66 -11.28
C ASP A 13 6.30 -9.55 -12.43
N PRO A 14 7.44 -10.27 -12.26
CA PRO A 14 8.04 -11.08 -13.33
C PRO A 14 7.10 -11.99 -14.14
N PRO A 15 6.03 -12.61 -13.58
CA PRO A 15 5.07 -13.39 -14.35
C PRO A 15 4.31 -12.59 -15.41
N MET A 16 4.20 -11.27 -15.28
CA MET A 16 3.49 -10.37 -16.20
C MET A 16 4.43 -9.70 -17.22
N ALA A 17 5.69 -10.12 -17.27
CA ALA A 17 6.71 -9.46 -18.07
C ALA A 17 6.43 -9.53 -19.58
N ASP A 18 5.87 -10.64 -20.07
CA ASP A 18 5.55 -10.79 -21.50
C ASP A 18 4.37 -9.89 -21.89
N GLU A 19 3.37 -9.75 -21.02
CA GLU A 19 2.27 -8.80 -21.20
C GLU A 19 2.79 -7.36 -21.24
N LEU A 20 3.67 -6.96 -20.32
CA LEU A 20 4.27 -5.62 -20.34
C LEU A 20 5.08 -5.38 -21.62
N LEU A 21 5.90 -6.35 -22.04
CA LEU A 21 6.71 -6.21 -23.25
C LEU A 21 5.87 -6.10 -24.51
N ALA A 22 4.73 -6.80 -24.57
CA ALA A 22 3.75 -6.69 -25.65
C ALA A 22 3.07 -5.31 -25.66
N GLN A 23 2.68 -4.76 -24.50
CA GLN A 23 2.14 -3.40 -24.41
C GLN A 23 3.16 -2.32 -24.82
N LEU A 24 4.45 -2.64 -24.72
CA LEU A 24 5.55 -1.75 -25.12
C LEU A 24 6.06 -2.02 -26.55
N GLU A 25 5.40 -2.86 -27.36
CA GLU A 25 5.88 -3.21 -28.71
C GLU A 25 6.04 -1.98 -29.60
N ASP A 26 5.05 -1.08 -29.57
CA ASP A 26 5.02 0.15 -30.37
C ASP A 26 5.76 1.34 -29.73
N VAL A 27 6.43 1.14 -28.59
CA VAL A 27 7.21 2.20 -27.93
C VAL A 27 8.66 2.10 -28.39
N PRO A 28 9.11 2.95 -29.35
CA PRO A 28 10.40 2.77 -30.01
C PRO A 28 11.59 3.10 -29.11
N LYS A 29 11.36 3.90 -28.07
CA LYS A 29 12.43 4.42 -27.22
C LYS A 29 11.92 4.73 -25.81
N ILE A 30 12.69 4.30 -24.82
CA ILE A 30 12.56 4.71 -23.43
C ILE A 30 13.91 5.30 -23.02
N ASP A 31 13.91 6.56 -22.58
CA ASP A 31 15.12 7.22 -22.09
C ASP A 31 15.34 6.95 -20.60
N TYR A 32 14.24 6.79 -19.84
CA TYR A 32 14.27 6.62 -18.39
C TYR A 32 13.30 5.52 -17.95
N ILE A 33 13.74 4.67 -17.04
CA ILE A 33 12.87 3.76 -16.28
C ILE A 33 12.89 4.26 -14.85
N ILE A 34 11.74 4.57 -14.26
CA ILE A 34 11.66 5.13 -12.91
C ILE A 34 11.21 4.02 -11.98
N SER A 35 12.04 3.62 -11.03
CA SER A 35 11.67 2.68 -9.97
C SER A 35 11.31 3.49 -8.72
N HIS A 36 10.01 3.57 -8.43
CA HIS A 36 9.50 4.18 -7.21
C HIS A 36 9.77 3.32 -5.98
N HIS A 37 9.82 2.00 -6.18
CA HIS A 37 9.92 0.99 -5.14
C HIS A 37 10.75 -0.20 -5.64
N ALA A 38 11.52 -0.83 -4.74
CA ALA A 38 12.41 -1.93 -5.09
C ALA A 38 11.75 -3.32 -5.00
N GLU A 39 10.56 -3.43 -4.43
CA GLU A 39 9.83 -4.70 -4.33
C GLU A 39 9.44 -5.24 -5.73
N GLN A 40 9.49 -6.57 -5.88
CA GLN A 40 9.54 -7.21 -7.20
C GLN A 40 8.22 -7.16 -7.96
N ASP A 41 7.09 -6.96 -7.30
CA ASP A 41 5.79 -6.74 -7.94
C ASP A 41 5.76 -5.45 -8.77
N HIS A 42 6.67 -4.50 -8.50
CA HIS A 42 6.86 -3.27 -9.28
C HIS A 42 8.18 -3.25 -10.05
N SER A 43 9.25 -3.81 -9.48
CA SER A 43 10.61 -3.66 -10.00
C SER A 43 11.12 -4.90 -10.76
N GLY A 44 10.47 -6.05 -10.58
CA GLY A 44 11.05 -7.34 -10.92
C GLY A 44 11.31 -7.54 -12.41
N THR A 45 10.58 -6.82 -13.27
CA THR A 45 10.76 -6.88 -14.73
C THR A 45 11.77 -5.86 -15.26
N ILE A 46 12.27 -4.92 -14.44
CA ILE A 46 13.22 -3.88 -14.88
C ILE A 46 14.43 -4.44 -15.66
N PRO A 47 15.08 -5.56 -15.26
CA PRO A 47 16.18 -6.13 -16.06
C PRO A 47 15.80 -6.43 -17.51
N ARG A 48 14.61 -7.01 -17.75
CA ARG A 48 14.11 -7.30 -19.11
C ARG A 48 13.82 -6.03 -19.90
N ILE A 49 13.36 -4.98 -19.23
CA ILE A 49 13.14 -3.68 -19.87
C ILE A 49 14.48 -3.03 -20.25
N LEU A 50 15.50 -3.10 -19.37
CA LEU A 50 16.85 -2.61 -19.68
C LEU A 50 17.51 -3.40 -20.82
N GLU A 51 17.25 -4.70 -20.95
CA GLU A 51 17.70 -5.49 -22.10
C GLU A 51 17.06 -5.00 -23.42
N LYS A 52 15.74 -4.75 -23.44
CA LYS A 52 15.02 -4.23 -24.61
C LYS A 52 15.42 -2.79 -24.94
N TYR A 53 15.64 -1.96 -23.92
CA TYR A 53 15.97 -0.54 -24.02
C TYR A 53 17.33 -0.24 -23.39
N SER A 54 18.40 -0.79 -23.97
CA SER A 54 19.77 -0.74 -23.43
C SER A 54 20.38 0.66 -23.25
N HIS A 55 19.76 1.69 -23.84
CA HIS A 55 20.15 3.09 -23.66
C HIS A 55 19.44 3.79 -22.49
N ALA A 56 18.39 3.18 -21.93
CA ALA A 56 17.62 3.76 -20.84
C ALA A 56 18.47 3.85 -19.56
N LYS A 57 18.23 4.90 -18.77
CA LYS A 57 18.77 5.01 -17.41
C LYS A 57 17.70 4.68 -16.38
N LEU A 58 18.08 3.89 -15.37
CA LEU A 58 17.23 3.55 -14.26
C LEU A 58 17.30 4.67 -13.21
N ILE A 59 16.19 5.36 -13.02
CA ILE A 59 16.00 6.40 -12.03
C ILE A 59 15.48 5.79 -10.74
N SER A 60 16.15 6.07 -9.63
CA SER A 60 15.75 5.59 -8.30
C SER A 60 16.24 6.54 -7.21
N THR A 61 15.80 6.35 -5.98
CA THR A 61 16.46 7.02 -4.85
C THR A 61 17.89 6.45 -4.66
N PRO A 62 18.80 7.19 -3.99
CA PRO A 62 20.11 6.65 -3.59
C PRO A 62 20.00 5.37 -2.75
N LYS A 63 18.94 5.28 -1.92
CA LYS A 63 18.67 4.12 -1.08
C LYS A 63 18.22 2.91 -1.91
N ALA A 64 17.37 3.13 -2.92
CA ALA A 64 16.84 2.08 -3.79
C ALA A 64 17.92 1.46 -4.67
N LYS A 65 18.93 2.24 -5.10
CA LYS A 65 20.01 1.76 -5.97
C LYS A 65 20.67 0.48 -5.44
N GLY A 66 21.08 0.48 -4.17
CA GLY A 66 21.71 -0.71 -3.56
C GLY A 66 20.78 -1.91 -3.52
N LEU A 67 19.51 -1.71 -3.14
CA LEU A 67 18.52 -2.78 -3.08
C LEU A 67 18.23 -3.38 -4.46
N LEU A 68 18.10 -2.54 -5.49
CA LEU A 68 17.85 -2.97 -6.86
C LEU A 68 19.05 -3.73 -7.45
N ILE A 69 20.29 -3.34 -7.12
CA ILE A 69 21.49 -4.09 -7.49
C ILE A 69 21.47 -5.47 -6.83
N ASP A 70 21.22 -5.54 -5.53
CA ASP A 70 21.26 -6.80 -4.77
C ASP A 70 20.11 -7.75 -5.16
N LEU A 71 18.91 -7.23 -5.38
CA LEU A 71 17.71 -8.00 -5.71
C LEU A 71 17.67 -8.45 -7.17
N LEU A 72 18.07 -7.57 -8.10
CA LEU A 72 17.84 -7.73 -9.54
C LEU A 72 19.13 -7.82 -10.36
N GLN A 73 20.30 -7.72 -9.73
CA GLN A 73 21.62 -7.80 -10.37
C GLN A 73 21.84 -6.77 -11.48
N ILE A 74 21.21 -5.59 -11.35
CA ILE A 74 21.32 -4.52 -12.34
C ILE A 74 22.72 -3.89 -12.24
N PRO A 75 23.43 -3.68 -13.37
CA PRO A 75 24.73 -3.03 -13.36
C PRO A 75 24.69 -1.62 -12.77
N GLU A 76 25.68 -1.27 -11.95
CA GLU A 76 25.71 0.00 -11.22
C GLU A 76 25.66 1.24 -12.13
N ASP A 77 26.26 1.15 -13.32
CA ASP A 77 26.32 2.21 -14.33
C ASP A 77 24.99 2.43 -15.08
N SER A 78 24.00 1.56 -14.87
CA SER A 78 22.64 1.73 -15.38
C SER A 78 21.85 2.81 -14.63
N PHE A 79 22.27 3.15 -13.41
CA PHE A 79 21.51 4.01 -12.51
C PHE A 79 21.83 5.50 -12.69
N LEU A 80 20.81 6.33 -12.48
CA LEU A 80 20.90 7.75 -12.20
C LEU A 80 20.01 8.04 -10.97
N THR A 81 20.62 8.35 -9.83
CA THR A 81 19.87 8.56 -8.58
C THR A 81 19.32 9.98 -8.47
N VAL A 82 18.18 10.13 -7.81
CA VAL A 82 17.52 11.43 -7.60
C VAL A 82 17.27 11.72 -6.11
N GLU A 83 17.56 12.94 -5.69
CA GLU A 83 17.35 13.42 -4.32
C GLU A 83 15.89 13.87 -4.07
N ASP A 84 15.50 14.04 -2.80
CA ASP A 84 14.15 14.48 -2.43
C ASP A 84 13.88 15.89 -2.99
N GLY A 85 12.82 16.02 -3.79
CA GLY A 85 12.41 17.26 -4.46
C GLY A 85 13.11 17.55 -5.78
N GLU A 86 14.06 16.70 -6.22
CA GLU A 86 14.73 16.82 -7.52
C GLU A 86 13.74 16.70 -8.69
N SER A 87 14.06 17.28 -9.84
CA SER A 87 13.20 17.26 -11.02
C SER A 87 13.95 16.87 -12.28
N LEU A 88 13.26 16.14 -13.17
CA LEU A 88 13.74 15.68 -14.46
C LEU A 88 12.79 16.16 -15.55
N SER A 89 13.31 16.93 -16.51
CA SER A 89 12.54 17.38 -17.67
C SER A 89 12.54 16.32 -18.77
N LEU A 90 11.35 16.06 -19.32
CA LEU A 90 11.15 15.26 -20.53
C LEU A 90 10.94 16.12 -21.78
N GLY A 91 11.16 17.43 -21.68
CA GLY A 91 10.85 18.42 -22.71
C GLY A 91 9.77 19.40 -22.23
N ASP A 92 8.52 19.10 -22.55
CA ASP A 92 7.30 19.84 -22.18
C ASP A 92 6.58 19.24 -20.97
N LYS A 93 7.19 18.22 -20.35
CA LYS A 93 6.76 17.56 -19.13
C LYS A 93 7.89 17.54 -18.12
N THR A 94 7.56 17.68 -16.84
CA THR A 94 8.51 17.72 -15.73
C THR A 94 8.08 16.73 -14.66
N LEU A 95 8.97 15.80 -14.36
CA LEU A 95 8.81 14.83 -13.28
C LEU A 95 9.54 15.32 -12.05
N ARG A 96 8.85 15.43 -10.92
CA ARG A 96 9.43 15.76 -9.62
C ARG A 96 9.37 14.56 -8.69
N PHE A 97 10.51 14.20 -8.11
CA PHE A 97 10.63 13.04 -7.24
C PHE A 97 10.47 13.46 -5.78
N ILE A 98 9.64 12.74 -5.04
CA ILE A 98 9.34 13.03 -3.63
C ILE A 98 9.59 11.76 -2.83
N HIS A 99 10.55 11.79 -1.92
CA HIS A 99 10.89 10.63 -1.10
C HIS A 99 9.83 10.43 -0.01
N THR A 100 9.25 9.24 0.02
CA THR A 100 8.20 8.81 0.94
C THR A 100 8.65 7.52 1.65
N PRO A 101 9.73 7.56 2.45
CA PRO A 101 10.29 6.37 3.08
C PRO A 101 9.29 5.76 4.05
N TRP A 102 9.37 4.44 4.21
CA TRP A 102 8.45 3.60 4.98
C TRP A 102 7.00 3.71 4.51
N VAL A 103 6.82 3.82 3.18
CA VAL A 103 5.52 3.66 2.50
C VAL A 103 5.64 2.61 1.39
N HIS A 104 5.94 1.35 1.69
CA HIS A 104 6.18 0.76 3.03
C HIS A 104 7.65 0.40 3.29
N TRP A 105 8.53 0.56 2.31
CA TRP A 105 9.97 0.27 2.43
C TRP A 105 10.81 1.56 2.58
N PRO A 106 12.05 1.48 3.12
CA PRO A 106 12.85 2.67 3.44
C PRO A 106 13.26 3.52 2.24
N GLU A 107 13.21 3.00 1.01
CA GLU A 107 13.66 3.64 -0.22
C GLU A 107 12.55 4.25 -1.08
N THR A 108 11.29 3.99 -0.74
CA THR A 108 10.14 4.33 -1.56
C THR A 108 10.10 5.84 -1.86
N MET A 109 9.84 6.18 -3.12
CA MET A 109 9.53 7.53 -3.58
C MET A 109 8.27 7.54 -4.44
N VAL A 110 7.70 8.72 -4.65
CA VAL A 110 6.62 8.97 -5.59
C VAL A 110 7.06 10.00 -6.63
N THR A 111 6.45 9.99 -7.81
CA THR A 111 6.71 10.98 -8.86
C THR A 111 5.49 11.84 -9.08
N TYR A 112 5.68 13.16 -9.05
CA TYR A 112 4.67 14.14 -9.40
C TYR A 112 4.95 14.72 -10.79
N LEU A 113 4.00 14.58 -11.70
CA LEU A 113 4.04 15.17 -13.03
C LEU A 113 3.42 16.58 -12.98
N GLU A 114 4.24 17.61 -13.12
CA GLU A 114 3.85 18.98 -12.75
C GLU A 114 2.75 19.58 -13.62
N GLU A 115 2.87 19.40 -14.94
CA GLU A 115 1.98 20.04 -15.91
C GLU A 115 0.58 19.43 -15.89
N ASP A 116 0.49 18.12 -15.67
CA ASP A 116 -0.78 17.38 -15.63
C ASP A 116 -1.30 17.16 -14.21
N ARG A 117 -0.48 17.50 -13.20
CA ARG A 117 -0.81 17.41 -11.77
C ARG A 117 -1.20 15.99 -11.32
N ILE A 118 -0.49 15.00 -11.87
CA ILE A 118 -0.67 13.59 -11.57
C ILE A 118 0.39 13.15 -10.55
N LEU A 119 -0.04 12.52 -9.47
CA LEU A 119 0.86 11.83 -8.55
C LEU A 119 0.90 10.34 -8.89
N PHE A 120 2.04 9.86 -9.36
CA PHE A 120 2.34 8.43 -9.47
C PHE A 120 2.84 7.94 -8.12
N SER A 121 1.98 7.27 -7.37
CA SER A 121 2.17 7.06 -5.94
C SER A 121 2.70 5.67 -5.58
N CYS A 122 2.89 4.79 -6.56
CA CYS A 122 3.27 3.39 -6.34
C CYS A 122 2.32 2.74 -5.30
N ASP A 123 2.86 2.07 -4.29
CA ASP A 123 2.10 1.46 -3.19
C ASP A 123 1.32 2.48 -2.36
N PHE A 124 1.79 3.73 -2.29
CA PHE A 124 1.15 4.74 -1.47
C PHE A 124 -0.25 5.03 -2.04
N LEU A 125 -1.27 4.94 -1.18
CA LEU A 125 -2.67 5.16 -1.55
C LEU A 125 -3.24 4.07 -2.49
N GLY A 126 -2.52 2.97 -2.72
CA GLY A 126 -2.96 1.87 -3.55
C GLY A 126 -4.04 0.97 -2.93
N SER A 127 -4.47 -0.03 -3.70
CA SER A 127 -5.39 -1.07 -3.24
C SER A 127 -5.23 -2.36 -4.05
N HIS A 128 -5.36 -3.52 -3.42
CA HIS A 128 -5.39 -4.78 -4.16
C HIS A 128 -6.81 -5.08 -4.66
N ILE A 129 -7.08 -4.66 -5.90
CA ILE A 129 -8.34 -4.93 -6.61
C ILE A 129 -8.06 -5.16 -8.09
N ALA A 130 -8.38 -6.35 -8.59
CA ALA A 130 -8.37 -6.64 -10.02
C ALA A 130 -9.70 -6.22 -10.65
N THR A 131 -9.62 -5.38 -11.67
CA THR A 131 -10.76 -4.89 -12.45
C THR A 131 -10.28 -4.46 -13.84
N THR A 132 -11.19 -4.38 -14.79
CA THR A 132 -10.95 -3.79 -16.12
C THR A 132 -11.09 -2.27 -16.12
N ASP A 133 -11.69 -1.70 -15.08
CA ASP A 133 -11.85 -0.26 -14.94
C ASP A 133 -10.53 0.37 -14.48
N LEU A 134 -9.94 1.20 -15.34
CA LEU A 134 -8.69 1.89 -15.00
C LEU A 134 -8.89 2.96 -13.92
N TYR A 135 -10.04 3.62 -13.90
CA TYR A 135 -10.39 4.67 -12.94
C TYR A 135 -11.40 4.15 -11.91
N VAL A 136 -11.44 4.77 -10.74
CA VAL A 136 -12.47 4.46 -9.74
C VAL A 136 -13.87 4.72 -10.30
N THR A 137 -14.64 3.65 -10.45
CA THR A 137 -16.06 3.63 -10.86
C THR A 137 -17.00 3.25 -9.70
N ASP A 138 -16.52 2.41 -8.78
CA ASP A 138 -17.21 1.96 -7.57
C ASP A 138 -16.40 2.34 -6.32
N GLU A 139 -16.71 3.51 -5.75
CA GLU A 139 -16.05 4.02 -4.55
C GLU A 139 -16.23 3.09 -3.35
N GLY A 140 -17.35 2.35 -3.24
CA GLY A 140 -17.57 1.45 -2.12
C GLY A 140 -16.61 0.26 -2.14
N ARG A 141 -16.51 -0.40 -3.29
CA ARG A 141 -15.61 -1.55 -3.47
C ARG A 141 -14.14 -1.14 -3.40
N VAL A 142 -13.77 -0.01 -3.98
CA VAL A 142 -12.39 0.51 -3.92
C VAL A 142 -12.04 0.94 -2.49
N TYR A 143 -12.95 1.59 -1.76
CA TYR A 143 -12.69 1.96 -0.37
C TYR A 143 -12.43 0.73 0.50
N GLU A 144 -13.22 -0.34 0.35
CA GLU A 144 -13.00 -1.60 1.08
C GLU A 144 -11.61 -2.19 0.77
N ALA A 145 -11.26 -2.28 -0.52
CA ALA A 145 -9.96 -2.81 -0.94
C ALA A 145 -8.78 -1.96 -0.44
N ALA A 146 -8.89 -0.63 -0.54
CA ALA A 146 -7.88 0.31 -0.06
C ALA A 146 -7.74 0.25 1.47
N LYS A 147 -8.85 0.08 2.20
CA LYS A 147 -8.82 -0.08 3.65
C LYS A 147 -8.16 -1.39 4.07
N ARG A 148 -8.42 -2.47 3.33
CA ARG A 148 -7.72 -3.76 3.53
C ARG A 148 -6.23 -3.61 3.33
N TYR A 149 -5.84 -3.01 2.20
CA TYR A 149 -4.45 -2.72 1.86
C TYR A 149 -3.78 -1.87 2.96
N PHE A 150 -4.45 -0.81 3.41
CA PHE A 150 -3.95 0.00 4.52
C PHE A 150 -3.77 -0.84 5.79
N ALA A 151 -4.76 -1.63 6.17
CA ALA A 151 -4.76 -2.40 7.40
C ALA A 151 -3.66 -3.46 7.43
N GLU A 152 -3.42 -4.15 6.31
CA GLU A 152 -2.47 -5.26 6.22
C GLU A 152 -1.02 -4.77 6.04
N ILE A 153 -0.81 -3.66 5.32
CA ILE A 153 0.53 -3.23 4.87
C ILE A 153 0.95 -1.92 5.52
N MET A 154 0.08 -0.90 5.49
CA MET A 154 0.46 0.49 5.77
C MET A 154 0.29 0.90 7.24
N MET A 155 -0.63 0.25 7.97
CA MET A 155 -1.01 0.60 9.33
C MET A 155 0.17 0.69 10.32
N PRO A 156 1.17 -0.23 10.31
CA PRO A 156 2.35 -0.10 11.16
C PRO A 156 3.12 1.22 10.99
N PHE A 157 3.04 1.81 9.80
CA PHE A 157 3.80 3.00 9.39
C PHE A 157 2.99 4.30 9.48
N ARG A 158 1.79 4.28 10.08
CA ARG A 158 0.84 5.43 10.14
C ARG A 158 1.48 6.78 10.51
N ASN A 159 2.44 6.78 11.43
CA ASN A 159 3.10 8.01 11.89
C ASN A 159 4.07 8.58 10.84
N VAL A 160 4.70 7.72 10.05
CA VAL A 160 5.56 8.14 8.93
C VAL A 160 4.69 8.56 7.75
N ILE A 161 3.65 7.79 7.45
CA ILE A 161 2.66 8.12 6.41
C ILE A 161 2.03 9.48 6.68
N LYS A 162 1.69 9.81 7.94
CA LYS A 162 1.19 11.15 8.31
C LYS A 162 2.12 12.26 7.81
N LYS A 163 3.42 12.15 8.06
CA LYS A 163 4.41 13.15 7.63
C LYS A 163 4.53 13.19 6.10
N ASN A 164 4.44 12.05 5.44
CA ASN A 164 4.47 11.97 3.98
C ASN A 164 3.21 12.60 3.35
N LEU A 165 2.02 12.42 3.95
CA LEU A 165 0.81 13.15 3.54
C LEU A 165 0.98 14.65 3.72
N GLU A 166 1.54 15.10 4.85
CA GLU A 166 1.85 16.52 5.09
C GLU A 166 2.78 17.09 4.02
N LYS A 167 3.81 16.34 3.58
CA LYS A 167 4.69 16.75 2.46
C LYS A 167 3.91 16.97 1.17
N LEU A 168 2.90 16.14 0.89
CA LEU A 168 2.10 16.23 -0.34
C LEU A 168 1.17 17.45 -0.39
N THR A 169 0.90 18.09 0.75
CA THR A 169 -0.01 19.27 0.81
C THR A 169 0.51 20.51 0.07
N SER A 170 1.81 20.59 -0.21
CA SER A 170 2.40 21.69 -0.99
C SER A 170 2.18 21.53 -2.51
N TYR A 171 1.69 20.37 -2.95
CA TYR A 171 1.46 20.06 -4.36
C TYR A 171 -0.03 20.14 -4.69
N LYS A 172 -0.36 20.74 -5.83
CA LYS A 172 -1.71 20.71 -6.37
C LYS A 172 -1.91 19.43 -7.15
N ILE A 173 -2.50 18.41 -6.53
CA ILE A 173 -2.73 17.10 -7.14
C ILE A 173 -4.17 17.06 -7.67
N ASP A 174 -4.32 16.85 -8.98
CA ASP A 174 -5.63 16.71 -9.64
C ASP A 174 -5.95 15.21 -9.90
N MET A 175 -4.96 14.31 -9.86
CA MET A 175 -5.14 12.85 -10.02
C MET A 175 -4.06 12.07 -9.25
N ILE A 176 -4.42 10.89 -8.71
CA ILE A 176 -3.45 9.94 -8.13
C ILE A 176 -3.52 8.62 -8.91
N ALA A 177 -2.38 8.15 -9.40
CA ALA A 177 -2.19 6.88 -10.08
C ALA A 177 -1.28 5.96 -9.25
N PRO A 178 -1.85 5.08 -8.41
CA PRO A 178 -1.06 4.08 -7.68
C PRO A 178 -0.57 2.98 -8.61
N SER A 179 0.36 2.14 -8.15
CA SER A 179 0.78 0.94 -8.88
C SER A 179 -0.16 -0.25 -8.65
N HIS A 180 -0.95 -0.24 -7.57
CA HIS A 180 -1.98 -1.24 -7.28
C HIS A 180 -3.38 -0.63 -7.31
N GLY A 181 -4.26 -1.25 -8.12
CA GLY A 181 -5.68 -0.92 -8.18
C GLY A 181 -6.01 0.20 -9.16
N ALA A 182 -7.13 0.88 -8.92
CA ALA A 182 -7.66 1.90 -9.83
C ALA A 182 -7.07 3.30 -9.58
N ILE A 183 -7.01 4.10 -10.64
CA ILE A 183 -6.62 5.52 -10.61
C ILE A 183 -7.72 6.36 -9.96
N TYR A 184 -7.33 7.30 -9.10
CA TYR A 184 -8.22 8.23 -8.42
C TYR A 184 -8.31 9.58 -9.18
N PRO A 185 -9.38 9.84 -9.95
CA PRO A 185 -9.60 11.14 -10.60
C PRO A 185 -10.01 12.24 -9.61
N ARG A 186 -10.40 11.86 -8.38
CA ARG A 186 -10.65 12.77 -7.26
C ARG A 186 -9.73 12.39 -6.10
N PRO A 187 -8.54 13.01 -5.99
CA PRO A 187 -7.56 12.66 -4.95
C PRO A 187 -8.10 12.70 -3.52
N SER A 188 -9.04 13.60 -3.23
CA SER A 188 -9.65 13.71 -1.89
C SER A 188 -10.30 12.42 -1.41
N PHE A 189 -10.84 11.58 -2.30
CA PHE A 189 -11.47 10.31 -1.92
C PHE A 189 -10.53 9.43 -1.08
N ILE A 190 -9.31 9.21 -1.54
CA ILE A 190 -8.34 8.34 -0.86
C ILE A 190 -7.52 9.10 0.19
N ILE A 191 -7.23 10.38 -0.03
CA ILE A 191 -6.52 11.22 0.95
C ILE A 191 -7.35 11.39 2.22
N ASP A 192 -8.66 11.67 2.10
CA ASP A 192 -9.55 11.82 3.26
C ASP A 192 -9.73 10.49 4.00
N ALA A 193 -9.77 9.36 3.26
CA ALA A 193 -9.80 8.04 3.85
C ALA A 193 -8.55 7.75 4.71
N TYR A 194 -7.35 8.02 4.17
CA TYR A 194 -6.10 7.90 4.92
C TYR A 194 -6.07 8.85 6.12
N HIS A 195 -6.58 10.08 5.98
CA HIS A 195 -6.72 10.99 7.12
C HIS A 195 -7.64 10.43 8.21
N ASP A 196 -8.79 9.85 7.89
CA ASP A 196 -9.66 9.19 8.87
C ASP A 196 -8.97 7.99 9.55
N TRP A 197 -8.31 7.14 8.76
CA TRP A 197 -7.64 5.94 9.28
C TRP A 197 -6.47 6.29 10.22
N ILE A 198 -5.71 7.33 9.90
CA ILE A 198 -4.50 7.73 10.65
C ILE A 198 -4.82 8.70 11.79
N LEU A 199 -5.67 9.71 11.56
CA LEU A 199 -5.92 10.84 12.46
C LEU A 199 -7.30 10.81 13.10
N GLY A 200 -8.26 10.14 12.47
CA GLY A 200 -9.62 10.04 13.00
C GLY A 200 -9.63 9.35 14.37
N PRO A 201 -10.48 9.79 15.31
CA PRO A 201 -10.63 9.10 16.59
C PRO A 201 -11.10 7.65 16.35
N PRO A 202 -10.69 6.70 17.20
CA PRO A 202 -11.26 5.36 17.13
C PRO A 202 -12.77 5.41 17.41
N ARG A 203 -13.50 4.54 16.73
CA ARG A 203 -14.94 4.33 16.93
C ARG A 203 -15.16 3.52 18.21
N ASN A 204 -16.29 3.72 18.87
CA ASN A 204 -16.73 2.94 20.03
C ASN A 204 -17.13 1.51 19.61
N THR A 205 -16.14 0.77 19.12
CA THR A 205 -16.23 -0.56 18.54
C THR A 205 -15.22 -1.46 19.24
N VAL A 206 -15.69 -2.62 19.69
CA VAL A 206 -14.85 -3.71 20.18
C VAL A 206 -14.64 -4.71 19.07
N VAL A 207 -13.39 -4.98 18.71
CA VAL A 207 -13.01 -6.10 17.86
C VAL A 207 -12.75 -7.31 18.75
N LEU A 208 -13.54 -8.37 18.53
CA LEU A 208 -13.58 -9.55 19.40
C LEU A 208 -13.20 -10.81 18.63
N PRO A 209 -11.90 -11.06 18.41
CA PRO A 209 -11.41 -12.35 17.97
C PRO A 209 -11.51 -13.38 19.10
N TYR A 210 -12.07 -14.54 18.80
CA TYR A 210 -12.13 -15.64 19.75
C TYR A 210 -11.94 -17.00 19.09
N VAL A 211 -11.57 -17.98 19.90
CA VAL A 211 -11.57 -19.40 19.53
C VAL A 211 -12.19 -20.19 20.68
N SER A 212 -12.88 -21.29 20.37
CA SER A 212 -13.46 -22.17 21.38
C SER A 212 -13.42 -23.61 20.90
N MET A 213 -12.87 -24.52 21.71
CA MET A 213 -12.75 -25.94 21.38
C MET A 213 -14.01 -26.73 21.78
N HIS A 214 -14.59 -26.41 22.94
CA HIS A 214 -15.73 -27.12 23.52
C HIS A 214 -16.89 -26.17 23.90
N GLY A 215 -16.93 -24.97 23.31
CA GLY A 215 -18.06 -24.03 23.44
C GLY A 215 -18.09 -23.15 24.70
N SER A 216 -17.31 -23.43 25.74
CA SER A 216 -17.30 -22.61 26.97
C SER A 216 -16.88 -21.15 26.72
N THR A 217 -15.78 -20.93 25.98
CA THR A 217 -15.36 -19.59 25.56
C THR A 217 -16.42 -18.90 24.70
N LYS A 218 -17.12 -19.64 23.82
CA LYS A 218 -18.21 -19.08 23.00
C LYS A 218 -19.35 -18.55 23.88
N GLN A 219 -19.75 -19.29 24.91
CA GLN A 219 -20.79 -18.84 25.85
C GLN A 219 -20.37 -17.54 26.58
N MET A 220 -19.11 -17.45 27.02
CA MET A 220 -18.58 -16.23 27.63
C MET A 220 -18.61 -15.04 26.65
N VAL A 221 -18.21 -15.27 25.41
CA VAL A 221 -18.22 -14.27 24.35
C VAL A 221 -19.64 -13.80 24.06
N ASP A 222 -20.62 -14.70 23.94
CA ASP A 222 -22.01 -14.33 23.65
C ASP A 222 -22.62 -13.48 24.77
N HIS A 223 -22.34 -13.83 26.02
CA HIS A 223 -22.74 -13.03 27.17
C HIS A 223 -22.10 -11.63 27.15
N PHE A 224 -20.78 -11.57 26.90
CA PHE A 224 -20.06 -10.31 26.84
C PHE A 224 -20.55 -9.40 25.70
N ILE A 225 -20.81 -9.96 24.52
CA ILE A 225 -21.40 -9.22 23.39
C ILE A 225 -22.76 -8.63 23.78
N SER A 226 -23.63 -9.43 24.39
CA SER A 226 -24.96 -8.97 24.81
C SER A 226 -24.86 -7.78 25.77
N ALA A 227 -23.98 -7.86 26.77
CA ALA A 227 -23.75 -6.77 27.72
C ALA A 227 -23.15 -5.50 27.08
N LEU A 228 -22.32 -5.64 26.04
CA LEU A 228 -21.78 -4.50 25.28
C LEU A 228 -22.85 -3.84 24.41
N VAL A 229 -23.70 -4.63 23.76
CA VAL A 229 -24.81 -4.13 22.94
C VAL A 229 -25.81 -3.35 23.79
N GLU A 230 -26.15 -3.83 25.00
CA GLU A 230 -26.99 -3.10 25.96
C GLU A 230 -26.42 -1.73 26.36
N LYS A 231 -25.10 -1.56 26.26
CA LYS A 231 -24.38 -0.30 26.52
C LYS A 231 -24.15 0.56 25.27
N GLY A 232 -24.70 0.17 24.12
CA GLY A 232 -24.53 0.88 22.85
C GLY A 232 -23.13 0.77 22.25
N VAL A 233 -22.35 -0.25 22.63
CA VAL A 233 -21.02 -0.52 22.07
C VAL A 233 -21.16 -1.45 20.87
N ARG A 234 -20.62 -1.06 19.72
CA ARG A 234 -20.57 -1.94 18.53
C ARG A 234 -19.57 -3.06 18.76
N VAL A 235 -19.90 -4.29 18.36
CA VAL A 235 -18.97 -5.41 18.43
C VAL A 235 -18.78 -6.03 17.05
N GLU A 236 -17.53 -6.24 16.66
CA GLU A 236 -17.16 -7.05 15.48
C GLU A 236 -16.55 -8.36 15.96
N GLN A 237 -17.34 -9.43 15.86
CA GLN A 237 -16.96 -10.76 16.34
C GLN A 237 -16.24 -11.55 15.24
N PHE A 238 -15.13 -12.20 15.60
CA PHE A 238 -14.33 -13.02 14.69
C PHE A 238 -14.09 -14.41 15.29
N ASN A 239 -14.65 -15.47 14.68
CA ASN A 239 -14.29 -16.85 15.02
C ASN A 239 -12.97 -17.22 14.34
N LEU A 240 -11.88 -17.15 15.09
CA LEU A 240 -10.51 -17.33 14.59
C LEU A 240 -10.26 -18.68 13.91
N ALA A 241 -11.11 -19.69 14.09
CA ALA A 241 -11.00 -20.96 13.38
C ALA A 241 -11.33 -20.85 11.88
N VAL A 242 -12.06 -19.80 11.46
CA VAL A 242 -12.54 -19.61 10.08
C VAL A 242 -12.40 -18.18 9.56
N THR A 243 -11.88 -17.26 10.39
CA THR A 243 -11.74 -15.84 10.07
C THR A 243 -10.71 -15.59 8.97
N ASP A 244 -11.07 -14.72 8.02
CA ASP A 244 -10.11 -14.05 7.15
C ASP A 244 -9.33 -13.00 7.94
N ILE A 245 -8.00 -13.14 7.96
CA ILE A 245 -7.10 -12.29 8.75
C ILE A 245 -7.16 -10.83 8.29
N GLY A 246 -7.37 -10.58 7.00
CA GLY A 246 -7.50 -9.22 6.47
C GLY A 246 -8.73 -8.50 6.97
N LYS A 247 -9.88 -9.17 7.06
CA LYS A 247 -11.07 -8.60 7.70
C LYS A 247 -10.85 -8.28 9.18
N LEU A 248 -10.12 -9.13 9.90
CA LEU A 248 -9.73 -8.84 11.27
C LEU A 248 -8.82 -7.60 11.33
N ALA A 249 -7.80 -7.50 10.47
CA ALA A 249 -6.91 -6.35 10.38
C ALA A 249 -7.69 -5.06 10.06
N MET A 250 -8.60 -5.10 9.07
CA MET A 250 -9.45 -3.97 8.70
C MET A 250 -10.29 -3.45 9.85
N ALA A 251 -10.87 -4.36 10.65
CA ALA A 251 -11.68 -3.97 11.80
C ALA A 251 -10.85 -3.23 12.86
N LEU A 252 -9.58 -3.59 13.02
CA LEU A 252 -8.66 -2.92 13.95
C LEU A 252 -8.33 -1.48 13.54
N VAL A 253 -8.50 -1.09 12.27
CA VAL A 253 -8.25 0.29 11.81
C VAL A 253 -9.09 1.30 12.56
N ASP A 254 -10.34 0.95 12.89
CA ASP A 254 -11.28 1.89 13.54
C ASP A 254 -11.54 1.60 15.01
N ALA A 255 -11.24 0.39 15.49
CA ALA A 255 -11.67 -0.05 16.79
C ALA A 255 -10.91 0.65 17.93
N ALA A 256 -11.63 1.11 18.95
CA ALA A 256 -11.02 1.63 20.18
C ALA A 256 -10.51 0.52 21.09
N THR A 257 -10.96 -0.73 20.90
CA THR A 257 -10.68 -1.82 21.83
C THR A 257 -10.64 -3.16 21.11
N ILE A 258 -9.68 -3.99 21.50
CA ILE A 258 -9.61 -5.40 21.13
C ILE A 258 -9.79 -6.26 22.39
N VAL A 259 -10.61 -7.31 22.31
CA VAL A 259 -10.79 -8.31 23.37
C VAL A 259 -10.60 -9.71 22.78
N VAL A 260 -9.60 -10.44 23.27
CA VAL A 260 -9.28 -11.77 22.74
C VAL A 260 -9.89 -12.85 23.63
N GLY A 261 -10.80 -13.65 23.08
CA GLY A 261 -11.40 -14.80 23.77
C GLY A 261 -10.66 -16.11 23.46
N THR A 262 -10.08 -16.77 24.47
CA THR A 262 -9.35 -18.03 24.25
C THR A 262 -9.52 -19.02 25.40
N PRO A 263 -9.61 -20.33 25.12
CA PRO A 263 -9.33 -21.35 26.12
C PRO A 263 -7.83 -21.46 26.37
N THR A 264 -7.45 -22.14 27.44
CA THR A 264 -6.08 -22.62 27.65
C THR A 264 -5.83 -23.85 26.78
N VAL A 265 -4.72 -23.85 26.04
CA VAL A 265 -4.18 -25.01 25.32
C VAL A 265 -2.78 -25.26 25.84
N LEU A 266 -2.52 -26.48 26.32
CA LEU A 266 -1.29 -26.81 27.04
C LEU A 266 -1.10 -25.87 28.24
N ALA A 267 -0.05 -25.04 28.23
CA ALA A 267 0.26 -24.05 29.27
C ALA A 267 0.04 -22.60 28.82
N GLY A 268 -0.63 -22.37 27.68
CA GLY A 268 -0.77 -21.03 27.09
C GLY A 268 -2.12 -20.80 26.40
N PRO A 269 -2.28 -19.66 25.69
CA PRO A 269 -3.46 -19.42 24.88
C PRO A 269 -3.49 -20.36 23.66
N HIS A 270 -4.67 -20.54 23.09
CA HIS A 270 -4.82 -21.26 21.82
C HIS A 270 -3.98 -20.56 20.71
N PRO A 271 -3.27 -21.30 19.83
CA PRO A 271 -2.39 -20.71 18.82
C PRO A 271 -3.03 -19.62 17.94
N TYR A 272 -4.27 -19.81 17.49
CA TYR A 272 -4.99 -18.76 16.76
C TYR A 272 -5.16 -17.46 17.55
N ALA A 273 -5.45 -17.54 18.86
CA ALA A 273 -5.57 -16.36 19.70
C ALA A 273 -4.21 -15.67 19.87
N ALA A 274 -3.14 -16.45 20.10
CA ALA A 274 -1.78 -15.91 20.14
C ALA A 274 -1.41 -15.19 18.83
N ASN A 275 -1.75 -15.77 17.68
CA ASN A 275 -1.52 -15.17 16.37
C ASN A 275 -2.31 -13.86 16.20
N SER A 276 -3.58 -13.79 16.63
CA SER A 276 -4.36 -12.54 16.57
C SER A 276 -3.78 -11.42 17.43
N ALA A 277 -3.24 -11.77 18.61
CA ALA A 277 -2.58 -10.81 19.49
C ALA A 277 -1.25 -10.33 18.90
N PHE A 278 -0.47 -11.25 18.32
CA PHE A 278 0.76 -10.92 17.59
C PHE A 278 0.48 -9.99 16.41
N LEU A 279 -0.53 -10.32 15.59
CA LEU A 279 -0.96 -9.50 14.47
C LEU A 279 -1.32 -8.08 14.91
N ALA A 280 -2.18 -7.94 15.92
CA ALA A 280 -2.56 -6.62 16.43
C ALA A 280 -1.32 -5.82 16.90
N ASN A 281 -0.37 -6.47 17.59
CA ASN A 281 0.86 -5.81 18.02
C ASN A 281 1.78 -5.41 16.85
N ALA A 282 1.87 -6.25 15.80
CA ALA A 282 2.65 -5.98 14.60
C ALA A 282 2.05 -4.81 13.80
N LEU A 283 0.72 -4.82 13.63
CA LEU A 283 0.01 -3.80 12.86
C LEU A 283 -0.10 -2.45 13.57
N ARG A 284 0.03 -2.43 14.91
CA ARG A 284 -0.04 -1.22 15.74
C ARG A 284 -1.29 -0.40 15.40
N PRO A 285 -2.52 -0.91 15.62
CA PRO A 285 -3.74 -0.11 15.48
C PRO A 285 -3.77 1.05 16.47
N LYS A 286 -4.65 2.02 16.24
CA LYS A 286 -4.68 3.28 17.00
C LYS A 286 -5.24 3.14 18.40
#